data_AF-A0A3D1PMR0-F1
#
_entry.id   AF-A0A3D1PMR0-F1
#
_cell.length_a   1.000
_cell.length_b   1.000
_cell.length_c   1.000
_cell.angle_alpha   90.00
_cell.angle_beta   90.00
_cell.angle_gamma   90.00
#
_symmetry.space_group_name_H-M   'P 1'
#
loop_
_entity.id
_entity.type
_entity.pdbx_description
1 polymer ?
#
loop_
_entity_poly.entity_id
_entity_poly.type
_entity_poly.pdbx_seq_one_letter_code
_entity_poly.pdbx_strand_id
1 'polypeptide(L)'
;MARSRYEYSTSPRKLEPEYKPQQKQNKKRKLHVVEDLPRQGIKISTEQKKKRTKATLVVIAIFALLLTISYRNSKINEKFTEVQSLKKELSSLQKENEQLKVNIENSLNFNNIEKLAKEKLGMQKLTNKQTVYVSLPKKDYVESASEKVVIEKDKNWFEKFVDKIFNR
;
A
#
# COMPACT_ATOMS: atom_id res chain seq x y z
N MET A 1 -51.23 -94.71 76.75
CA MET A 1 -51.86 -93.37 76.73
C MET A 1 -51.89 -92.85 75.30
N ALA A 2 -53.07 -92.41 74.86
CA ALA A 2 -53.37 -92.02 73.49
C ALA A 2 -52.54 -90.81 73.04
N ARG A 3 -51.95 -90.88 71.84
CA ARG A 3 -51.24 -89.76 71.21
C ARG A 3 -52.27 -88.85 70.53
N SER A 4 -52.21 -87.56 70.86
CA SER A 4 -53.10 -86.51 70.38
C SER A 4 -53.16 -86.44 68.87
N ARG A 5 -54.39 -86.32 68.35
CA ARG A 5 -54.72 -86.22 66.93
C ARG A 5 -54.22 -84.88 66.40
N TYR A 6 -53.49 -84.91 65.29
CA TYR A 6 -53.14 -83.69 64.54
C TYR A 6 -54.40 -83.11 63.91
N GLU A 7 -54.77 -81.89 64.30
CA GLU A 7 -55.78 -81.12 63.58
C GLU A 7 -55.14 -80.46 62.36
N TYR A 8 -55.71 -80.73 61.18
CA TYR A 8 -55.31 -80.13 59.92
C TYR A 8 -56.00 -78.76 59.82
N SER A 9 -55.32 -77.70 60.23
CA SER A 9 -55.74 -76.35 59.90
C SER A 9 -55.63 -76.12 58.38
N THR A 10 -56.58 -75.35 57.87
CA THR A 10 -57.00 -75.14 56.47
C THR A 10 -55.97 -74.42 55.59
N SER A 11 -54.69 -74.74 55.71
CA SER A 11 -53.67 -74.23 54.79
C SER A 11 -53.71 -75.07 53.51
N PRO A 12 -53.99 -74.47 52.32
CA PRO A 12 -54.03 -75.22 51.08
C PRO A 12 -52.73 -76.00 50.87
N ARG A 13 -52.85 -77.29 50.57
CA ARG A 13 -51.72 -78.19 50.32
C ARG A 13 -50.85 -77.57 49.23
N LYS A 14 -49.56 -77.39 49.49
CA LYS A 14 -48.62 -76.88 48.48
C LYS A 14 -48.65 -77.83 47.29
N LEU A 15 -49.27 -77.40 46.19
CA LEU A 15 -49.34 -78.18 44.96
C LEU A 15 -47.92 -78.25 44.42
N GLU A 16 -47.34 -79.46 44.46
CA GLU A 16 -46.12 -79.72 43.73
C GLU A 16 -46.45 -79.60 42.24
N PRO A 17 -45.66 -78.87 41.45
CA PRO A 17 -45.89 -78.78 40.02
C PRO A 17 -45.81 -80.19 39.42
N GLU A 18 -46.79 -80.55 38.60
CA GLU A 18 -46.87 -81.87 37.94
C GLU A 18 -45.72 -82.12 36.94
N TYR A 19 -44.89 -81.11 36.68
CA TYR A 19 -43.71 -81.25 35.86
C TYR A 19 -42.45 -81.42 36.71
N LYS A 20 -41.67 -82.46 36.41
CA LYS A 20 -40.30 -82.57 36.91
C LYS A 20 -39.44 -81.51 36.23
N PRO A 21 -38.69 -80.67 36.96
CA PRO A 21 -37.74 -79.77 36.33
C PRO A 21 -36.70 -80.63 35.61
N GLN A 22 -36.73 -80.62 34.28
CA GLN A 22 -35.69 -81.28 33.49
C GLN A 22 -34.36 -80.62 33.86
N GLN A 23 -33.47 -81.38 34.50
CA GLN A 23 -32.08 -80.99 34.59
C GLN A 23 -31.59 -80.83 33.15
N LYS A 24 -31.47 -79.58 32.70
CA LYS A 24 -30.85 -79.28 31.42
C LYS A 24 -29.43 -79.78 31.54
N GLN A 25 -29.17 -80.97 31.02
CA GLN A 25 -27.82 -81.42 30.72
C GLN A 25 -27.25 -80.30 29.85
N ASN A 26 -26.36 -79.50 30.43
CA ASN A 26 -25.55 -78.54 29.70
C ASN A 26 -24.60 -79.38 28.83
N LYS A 27 -25.12 -80.01 27.78
CA LYS A 27 -24.33 -80.28 26.59
C LYS A 27 -23.86 -78.91 26.16
N LYS A 28 -22.60 -78.62 26.45
CA LYS A 28 -21.87 -77.51 25.84
C LYS A 28 -22.07 -77.68 24.33
N ARG A 29 -23.10 -77.03 23.79
CA ARG A 29 -23.22 -76.85 22.36
C ARG A 29 -21.97 -76.07 22.01
N LYS A 30 -21.09 -76.67 21.21
CA LYS A 30 -19.99 -75.91 20.62
C LYS A 30 -20.67 -74.72 19.95
N LEU A 31 -20.44 -73.51 20.48
CA LEU A 31 -20.85 -72.30 19.82
C LEU A 31 -20.17 -72.38 18.45
N HIS A 32 -20.94 -72.62 17.40
CA HIS A 32 -20.43 -72.42 16.06
C HIS A 32 -20.20 -70.91 16.02
N VAL A 33 -18.94 -70.50 16.13
CA VAL A 33 -18.55 -69.15 15.75
C VAL A 33 -19.07 -69.04 14.32
N VAL A 34 -20.06 -68.17 14.13
CA VAL A 34 -20.46 -67.77 12.78
C VAL A 34 -19.18 -67.17 12.22
N GLU A 35 -18.51 -67.91 11.33
CA GLU A 35 -17.40 -67.35 10.59
C GLU A 35 -17.96 -66.08 9.96
N ASP A 36 -17.37 -64.94 10.31
CA ASP A 36 -17.73 -63.66 9.71
C ASP A 36 -17.59 -63.85 8.20
N LEU A 37 -18.73 -64.02 7.53
CA LEU A 37 -18.77 -64.05 6.06
C LEU A 37 -17.97 -62.85 5.61
N PRO A 38 -16.93 -63.02 4.76
CA PRO A 38 -16.09 -61.91 4.38
C PRO A 38 -17.02 -60.84 3.82
N ARG A 39 -17.06 -59.66 4.46
CA ARG A 39 -17.91 -58.54 4.05
C ARG A 39 -17.83 -58.47 2.55
N GLN A 40 -18.91 -58.86 1.87
CA GLN A 40 -18.89 -59.06 0.44
C GLN A 40 -18.66 -57.67 -0.13
N GLY A 41 -17.40 -57.38 -0.47
CA GLY A 41 -17.00 -56.03 -0.87
C GLY A 41 -17.90 -55.65 -2.01
N ILE A 42 -18.72 -54.62 -1.82
CA ILE A 42 -19.71 -54.19 -2.80
C ILE A 42 -18.94 -54.04 -4.11
N LYS A 43 -19.15 -54.98 -5.05
CA LYS A 43 -18.46 -54.98 -6.33
C LYS A 43 -19.12 -53.88 -7.14
N ILE A 44 -18.69 -52.65 -6.88
CA ILE A 44 -19.12 -51.48 -7.63
C ILE A 44 -18.86 -51.83 -9.09
N SER A 45 -19.94 -51.90 -9.90
CA SER A 45 -19.85 -52.23 -11.31
C SER A 45 -18.76 -51.37 -11.96
N THR A 46 -17.98 -51.96 -12.86
CA THR A 46 -16.92 -51.25 -13.59
C THR A 46 -17.46 -49.99 -14.28
N GLU A 47 -18.74 -49.99 -14.66
CA GLU A 47 -19.44 -48.83 -15.20
C GLU A 47 -19.70 -47.73 -14.16
N GLN A 48 -20.08 -48.08 -12.93
CA GLN A 48 -20.28 -47.11 -11.87
C GLN A 48 -18.95 -46.46 -11.46
N LYS A 49 -17.85 -47.22 -11.47
CA LYS A 49 -16.49 -46.66 -11.28
C LYS A 49 -16.14 -45.69 -12.41
N LYS A 50 -16.40 -46.05 -13.68
CA LYS A 50 -16.19 -45.16 -14.84
C LYS A 50 -17.03 -43.88 -14.76
N LYS A 51 -18.28 -43.94 -14.30
CA LYS A 51 -19.13 -42.76 -14.10
C LYS A 51 -18.58 -41.85 -12.99
N ARG A 52 -18.14 -42.43 -11.87
CA ARG A 52 -17.51 -41.70 -10.76
C ARG A 52 -16.20 -41.05 -11.19
N THR A 53 -15.32 -41.76 -11.91
CA THR A 53 -14.06 -41.17 -12.39
C THR A 53 -14.29 -40.05 -13.39
N LYS A 54 -15.27 -40.18 -14.30
CA LYS A 54 -15.67 -39.09 -15.20
C LYS A 54 -16.15 -37.86 -14.42
N ALA A 55 -16.99 -38.04 -13.40
CA ALA A 55 -17.45 -36.94 -12.54
C ALA A 55 -16.29 -36.29 -11.78
N THR A 56 -15.38 -37.08 -11.20
CA THR A 56 -14.18 -36.57 -10.53
C THR A 56 -13.27 -35.79 -11.49
N LEU A 57 -13.13 -36.24 -12.74
CA LEU A 57 -12.34 -35.53 -13.77
C LEU A 57 -12.94 -34.15 -14.08
N VAL A 58 -14.26 -34.05 -14.17
CA VAL A 58 -14.96 -32.76 -14.34
C VAL A 58 -14.73 -31.83 -13.15
N VAL A 59 -14.80 -32.34 -11.91
CA VAL A 59 -14.51 -31.55 -10.71
C VAL A 59 -13.06 -31.07 -10.70
N ILE A 60 -12.11 -31.93 -11.07
CA ILE A 60 -10.69 -31.55 -11.19
C ILE A 60 -10.50 -30.48 -12.27
N ALA A 61 -11.19 -30.57 -13.40
CA ALA A 61 -11.12 -29.57 -14.46
C ALA A 61 -11.65 -28.20 -13.99
N ILE A 62 -12.79 -28.18 -13.28
CA ILE A 62 -13.34 -26.96 -12.69
C ILE A 62 -12.39 -26.39 -11.63
N PHE A 63 -11.82 -27.24 -10.78
CA PHE A 63 -10.86 -26.83 -9.77
C PHE A 63 -9.60 -26.23 -10.39
N ALA A 64 -9.06 -26.86 -11.45
CA ALA A 64 -7.92 -26.33 -12.18
C ALA A 64 -8.22 -24.95 -12.79
N LEU A 65 -9.40 -24.76 -13.38
CA LEU A 65 -9.83 -23.45 -13.88
C LEU A 65 -9.87 -22.40 -12.77
N LEU A 66 -10.50 -22.71 -11.63
CA LEU A 66 -10.53 -21.80 -10.47
C LEU A 66 -9.14 -21.50 -9.94
N LEU A 67 -8.25 -22.49 -9.89
CA LEU A 67 -6.88 -22.34 -9.41
C LEU A 67 -6.05 -21.44 -10.35
N THR A 68 -6.24 -21.55 -11.66
CA THR A 68 -5.58 -20.65 -12.64
C THR A 68 -6.04 -19.20 -12.50
N ILE A 69 -7.34 -18.96 -12.25
CA ILE A 69 -7.90 -17.63 -12.00
C ILE A 69 -7.33 -17.06 -10.70
N SER A 70 -7.31 -17.87 -9.63
CA SER A 70 -6.73 -17.49 -8.33
C SER A 70 -5.24 -17.15 -8.43
N TYR A 71 -4.46 -17.91 -9.20
CA TYR A 71 -3.05 -17.62 -9.42
C TYR A 71 -2.83 -16.27 -10.14
N ARG A 72 -3.62 -16.00 -11.19
CA ARG A 72 -3.58 -14.69 -11.87
C ARG A 72 -3.97 -13.56 -10.93
N ASN A 73 -5.04 -13.74 -10.15
CA ASN A 73 -5.51 -12.75 -9.17
C ASN A 73 -4.45 -12.47 -8.10
N SER A 74 -3.71 -13.49 -7.65
CA SER A 74 -2.60 -13.31 -6.71
C SER A 74 -1.47 -12.45 -7.28
N LYS A 75 -1.06 -12.67 -8.54
CA LYS A 75 -0.08 -11.80 -9.21
C LYS A 75 -0.57 -10.37 -9.39
N ILE A 76 -1.85 -10.19 -9.72
CA ILE A 76 -2.46 -8.86 -9.83
C ILE A 76 -2.40 -8.14 -8.47
N ASN A 77 -2.68 -8.85 -7.38
CA ASN A 77 -2.67 -8.27 -6.03
C ASN A 77 -1.27 -7.83 -5.59
N GLU A 78 -0.25 -8.63 -5.88
CA GLU A 78 1.15 -8.26 -5.64
C GLU A 78 1.52 -7.00 -6.43
N LYS A 79 1.22 -6.97 -7.73
CA LYS A 79 1.48 -5.81 -8.59
C LYS A 79 0.70 -4.57 -8.18
N PHE A 80 -0.53 -4.74 -7.72
CA PHE A 80 -1.32 -3.63 -7.17
C PHE A 80 -0.68 -3.05 -5.91
N THR A 81 -0.17 -3.91 -5.04
CA THR A 81 0.54 -3.49 -3.81
C THR A 81 1.81 -2.71 -4.15
N GLU A 82 2.58 -3.18 -5.13
CA GLU A 82 3.78 -2.49 -5.65
C GLU A 82 3.43 -1.10 -6.22
N VAL A 83 2.35 -1.00 -7.01
CA VAL A 83 1.88 0.29 -7.53
C VAL A 83 1.42 1.22 -6.41
N GLN A 84 0.73 0.71 -5.39
CA GLN A 84 0.32 1.50 -4.22
C GLN A 84 1.52 2.02 -3.43
N SER A 85 2.55 1.20 -3.21
CA SER A 85 3.77 1.64 -2.52
C SER A 85 4.51 2.72 -3.32
N LEU A 86 4.67 2.53 -4.62
CA LEU A 86 5.32 3.52 -5.50
C LEU A 86 4.54 4.84 -5.54
N LYS A 87 3.20 4.80 -5.59
CA LYS A 87 2.37 6.01 -5.49
C LYS A 87 2.55 6.73 -4.16
N LYS A 88 2.63 5.97 -3.07
CA LYS A 88 2.86 6.53 -1.73
C LYS A 88 4.23 7.22 -1.67
N GLU A 89 5.26 6.55 -2.15
CA GLU A 89 6.63 7.09 -2.20
C GLU A 89 6.72 8.37 -3.03
N LEU A 90 6.12 8.36 -4.22
CA LEU A 90 6.03 9.54 -5.08
C LEU A 90 5.33 10.70 -4.35
N SER A 91 4.21 10.43 -3.69
CA SER A 91 3.47 11.45 -2.94
C SER A 91 4.27 11.99 -1.75
N SER A 92 5.09 11.17 -1.08
CA SER A 92 5.99 11.65 -0.02
C SER A 92 7.10 12.52 -0.57
N LEU A 93 7.74 12.11 -1.67
CA LEU A 93 8.80 12.89 -2.31
C LEU A 93 8.28 14.24 -2.82
N GLN A 94 7.07 14.28 -3.37
CA GLN A 94 6.44 15.54 -3.78
C GLN A 94 6.21 16.47 -2.59
N LYS A 95 5.67 15.94 -1.48
CA LYS A 95 5.47 16.73 -0.25
C LYS A 95 6.78 17.23 0.32
N GLU A 96 7.81 16.39 0.34
CA GLU A 96 9.15 16.78 0.80
C GLU A 96 9.72 17.89 -0.08
N ASN A 97 9.60 17.77 -1.41
CA ASN A 97 10.05 18.80 -2.34
C ASN A 97 9.30 20.13 -2.15
N GLU A 98 7.98 20.09 -1.97
CA GLU A 98 7.18 21.29 -1.64
C GLU A 98 7.61 21.91 -0.30
N GLN A 99 7.84 21.10 0.73
CA GLN A 99 8.34 21.58 2.02
C GLN A 99 9.72 22.20 1.90
N LEU A 100 10.64 21.59 1.15
CA LEU A 100 11.95 22.15 0.87
C LEU A 100 11.85 23.48 0.14
N LYS A 101 10.97 23.59 -0.85
CA LYS A 101 10.71 24.85 -1.56
C LYS A 101 10.23 25.94 -0.60
N VAL A 102 9.24 25.65 0.24
CA VAL A 102 8.73 26.58 1.26
C VAL A 102 9.83 26.96 2.26
N ASN A 103 10.66 26.00 2.68
CA ASN A 103 11.79 26.27 3.57
C ASN A 103 12.83 27.19 2.93
N ILE A 104 13.15 26.98 1.65
CA ILE A 104 14.04 27.86 0.88
C ILE A 104 13.44 29.27 0.83
N GLU A 105 12.18 29.42 0.43
CA GLU A 105 11.48 30.71 0.38
C GLU A 105 11.49 31.41 1.75
N ASN A 106 11.22 30.66 2.83
CA ASN A 106 11.28 31.17 4.19
C ASN A 106 12.71 31.60 4.56
N SER A 107 13.73 30.80 4.27
CA SER A 107 15.13 31.16 4.55
C SER A 107 15.61 32.41 3.81
N LEU A 108 15.09 32.64 2.59
CA LEU A 108 15.38 33.81 1.79
C LEU A 108 14.52 35.04 2.18
N ASN A 109 13.56 34.88 3.10
CA ASN A 109 12.75 35.98 3.59
C ASN A 109 13.63 37.00 4.33
N PHE A 110 13.50 38.28 4.00
CA PHE A 110 14.25 39.38 4.62
C PHE A 110 14.24 39.35 6.15
N ASN A 111 13.13 38.94 6.78
CA ASN A 111 13.05 38.84 8.24
C ASN A 111 14.00 37.79 8.80
N ASN A 112 14.12 36.64 8.12
CA ASN A 112 15.01 35.56 8.52
C ASN A 112 16.48 35.91 8.23
N ILE A 113 16.75 36.58 7.10
CA ILE A 113 18.08 37.12 6.79
C ILE A 113 18.50 38.16 7.83
N GLU A 114 17.61 39.11 8.18
CA GLU A 114 17.88 40.14 9.19
C GLU A 114 18.14 39.50 10.56
N LYS A 115 17.37 38.47 10.93
CA LYS A 115 17.57 37.72 12.18
C LYS A 115 18.93 36.99 12.19
N LEU A 116 19.25 36.24 11.13
CA LEU A 116 20.54 35.56 11.00
C LEU A 116 21.72 36.52 11.02
N ALA A 117 21.61 37.66 10.32
CA ALA A 117 22.64 38.69 10.29
C ALA A 117 22.87 39.30 11.69
N LYS A 118 21.80 39.55 12.45
CA LYS A 118 21.91 40.05 13.83
C LYS A 118 22.50 39.01 14.78
N GLU A 119 21.96 37.80 14.78
CA GLU A 119 22.29 36.78 15.78
C GLU A 119 23.64 36.11 15.52
N LYS A 120 23.95 35.77 14.26
CA LYS A 120 25.19 35.05 13.91
C LYS A 120 26.34 35.96 13.51
N LEU A 121 26.06 37.06 12.83
CA LEU A 121 27.09 37.96 12.31
C LEU A 121 27.26 39.24 13.16
N GLY A 122 26.44 39.41 14.21
CA GLY A 122 26.48 40.60 15.06
C GLY A 122 26.12 41.89 14.34
N MET A 123 25.50 41.80 13.15
CA MET A 123 25.15 42.98 12.37
C MET A 123 24.01 43.74 13.04
N GLN A 124 24.10 45.07 13.08
CA GLN A 124 23.04 45.91 13.62
C GLN A 124 22.44 46.78 12.51
N LYS A 125 21.12 46.90 12.50
CA LYS A 125 20.42 47.79 11.57
C LYS A 125 20.82 49.23 11.87
N LEU A 126 21.23 49.97 10.82
CA LEU A 126 21.61 51.37 10.94
C LEU A 126 20.48 52.18 11.58
N THR A 127 20.83 53.03 12.54
CA THR A 127 19.86 53.94 13.18
C THR A 127 19.92 55.30 12.49
N ASN A 128 18.78 56.01 12.42
CA ASN A 128 18.67 57.34 11.78
C ASN A 128 19.61 58.41 12.38
N LYS A 129 20.28 58.13 13.50
CA LYS A 129 21.27 59.02 14.12
C LYS A 129 22.67 58.91 13.48
N GLN A 130 22.93 57.85 12.72
CA GLN A 130 24.22 57.56 12.08
C GLN A 130 24.27 57.97 10.59
N THR A 131 23.19 58.54 10.05
CA THR A 131 23.17 59.08 8.68
C THR A 131 23.93 60.39 8.58
N VAL A 132 25.05 60.39 7.86
CA VAL A 132 25.79 61.60 7.48
C VAL A 132 25.29 62.07 6.12
N TYR A 133 24.63 63.22 6.08
CA TYR A 133 24.26 63.86 4.82
C TYR A 133 25.48 64.57 4.24
N VAL A 134 25.97 64.09 3.10
CA VAL A 134 27.07 64.72 2.36
C VAL A 134 26.48 65.64 1.30
N SER A 135 26.74 66.94 1.41
CA SER A 135 26.37 67.90 0.37
C SER A 135 27.38 67.82 -0.78
N LEU A 136 26.95 67.27 -1.91
CA LEU A 136 27.72 67.35 -3.14
C LEU A 136 27.63 68.78 -3.69
N PRO A 137 28.76 69.42 -4.07
CA PRO A 137 28.72 70.71 -4.73
C PRO A 137 27.97 70.57 -6.06
N LYS A 138 26.92 71.38 -6.26
CA LYS A 138 26.05 71.37 -7.47
C LYS A 138 26.73 71.86 -8.76
N LYS A 139 28.06 71.80 -8.83
CA LYS A 139 28.81 72.17 -10.03
C LYS A 139 29.08 70.91 -10.81
N ASP A 140 28.12 70.51 -11.63
CA ASP A 140 28.35 69.55 -12.69
C ASP A 140 29.32 70.20 -13.69
N TYR A 141 30.59 69.81 -13.62
CA TYR A 141 31.57 70.17 -14.64
C TYR A 141 31.30 69.29 -15.85
N VAL A 142 30.53 69.81 -16.80
CA VAL A 142 30.41 69.20 -18.14
C VAL A 142 31.45 69.90 -19.00
N GLU A 143 32.63 69.28 -19.17
CA GLU A 143 33.57 69.70 -20.21
C GLU A 143 32.93 69.39 -21.57
N SER A 144 32.44 70.42 -22.24
CA SER A 144 32.03 70.29 -23.64
C SER A 144 33.30 70.16 -24.47
N ALA A 145 33.46 69.02 -25.15
CA ALA A 145 34.59 68.78 -26.05
C ALA A 145 34.67 69.92 -27.07
N SER A 146 35.71 70.75 -26.97
CA SER A 146 35.95 71.83 -27.91
C SER A 146 36.61 71.26 -29.17
N GLU A 147 35.80 70.66 -30.03
CA GLU A 147 36.23 70.43 -31.41
C GLU A 147 36.39 71.79 -32.09
N LYS A 148 37.64 72.15 -32.40
CA LYS A 148 37.97 73.26 -33.29
C LYS A 148 37.42 72.92 -34.68
N VAL A 149 36.18 73.31 -34.94
CA VAL A 149 35.63 73.30 -36.30
C VAL A 149 36.39 74.35 -37.11
N VAL A 150 37.36 73.92 -37.90
CA VAL A 150 37.95 74.74 -38.96
C VAL A 150 36.87 74.89 -40.02
N ILE A 151 36.16 76.01 -39.98
CA ILE A 151 35.24 76.39 -41.05
C ILE A 151 36.12 76.87 -42.21
N GLU A 152 36.46 75.98 -43.15
CA GLU A 152 36.93 76.40 -44.46
C GLU A 152 35.78 77.16 -45.14
N LYS A 153 35.94 78.48 -45.24
CA LYS A 153 35.03 79.32 -46.02
C LYS A 153 35.32 79.08 -47.51
N ASP A 154 34.50 78.25 -48.14
CA ASP A 154 34.46 78.17 -49.60
C ASP A 154 34.10 79.55 -50.18
N LYS A 155 35.03 80.15 -50.92
CA LYS A 155 34.82 81.45 -51.58
C LYS A 155 33.77 81.32 -52.67
N ASN A 156 32.72 82.12 -52.56
CA ASN A 156 31.61 82.14 -53.52
C ASN A 156 32.09 82.61 -54.91
N TRP A 157 31.42 82.11 -55.96
CA TRP A 157 31.72 82.37 -57.37
C TRP A 157 31.89 83.86 -57.73
N PHE A 158 31.24 84.75 -56.99
CA PHE A 158 31.33 86.20 -57.15
C PHE A 158 32.67 86.77 -56.68
N GLU A 159 33.24 86.27 -55.56
CA GLU A 159 34.56 86.68 -55.07
C GLU A 159 35.67 86.29 -56.06
N LYS A 160 35.55 85.10 -56.68
CA LYS A 160 36.48 84.65 -57.75
C LYS A 160 36.39 85.52 -59.01
N PHE A 161 35.23 86.09 -59.31
CA PHE A 161 35.03 86.94 -60.48
C PHE A 161 35.60 88.35 -60.27
N VAL A 162 35.39 88.94 -59.10
CA VAL A 162 35.93 90.27 -58.75
C VAL A 162 37.46 90.24 -58.70
N ASP A 163 38.06 89.22 -58.06
CA ASP A 163 39.52 89.06 -58.04
C ASP A 163 40.10 88.97 -59.46
N LYS A 164 39.43 88.30 -60.39
CA LYS A 164 39.94 88.12 -61.76
C LYS A 164 39.84 89.39 -62.63
N ILE A 165 38.92 90.29 -62.32
CA ILE A 165 38.72 91.53 -63.09
C ILE A 165 39.56 92.69 -62.53
N PHE A 166 39.73 92.74 -61.21
CA PHE A 166 40.42 93.86 -60.56
C PHE A 166 41.87 93.59 -60.17
N ASN A 167 42.33 92.32 -60.13
CA ASN A 167 43.76 92.00 -60.05
C ASN A 167 44.32 91.60 -61.43
N ARG A 168 44.55 92.60 -62.28
CA ARG A 168 45.52 92.50 -63.36
C ARG A 168 46.66 93.47 -63.10
#